data_AF-A0A947VVC9-F1
#
_entry.id   AF-A0A947VVC9-F1
#
_cell.length_a   1.000
_cell.length_b   1.000
_cell.length_c   1.000
_cell.angle_alpha   90.00
_cell.angle_beta   90.00
_cell.angle_gamma   90.00
#
_symmetry.space_group_name_H-M   'P 1'
#
loop_
_entity.id
_entity.type
_entity.pdbx_description
1 polymer ?
#
loop_
_entity_poly.entity_id
_entity_poly.type
_entity_poly.pdbx_seq_one_letter_code
_entity_poly.pdbx_strand_id
1 'polypeptide(L)'
;MKFKINPKLFERYPSLLEAVVILKNIDNTVDGSEILKLLRAEEKKKAKEFSTMKLSDHKTISAWRNAFRDFGSKPNKFSSSVEALLKRVAAGNELPDTNPLVNLYNYCSIKHILPFGGEDFAGVYGDMELKYCEGTEEYIPIMGKENEPPDKGEIAWVDASGITCRKWNWRQCDRTKITENSKEGYFIIDGLPVTTREQVKEAAEDFIALAEKYLGAKGEICWLDKENPEAEIDIETKAYRGQLTAKQKTEKQKMRGNQQVKLSPEQLKDAQRLKKTSSAPKLDEVNFSLIKNQIQKIVYEAVQKAGYKNIKEDDVRIEHPADENFGDYSTNVAMILAGKLKEDLQKIADEIVKCILCGDLIHQTQIKGGFINIDLSQKLLVETLDRILEEGDAYGKLSQEKPVKLIVEFGQPNTHKMPHIGHLFSFIIGES
;
A
#
# COMPACT_ATOMS: atom_id res chain seq x y z
N MET A 1 -2.99 15.58 14.76
CA MET A 1 -2.23 15.73 13.50
C MET A 1 -2.63 17.02 12.80
N LYS A 2 -1.86 17.54 11.83
CA LYS A 2 -2.23 18.72 11.04
C LYS A 2 -2.54 18.40 9.57
N PHE A 3 -3.46 19.15 8.98
CA PHE A 3 -3.58 19.31 7.54
C PHE A 3 -3.03 20.67 7.13
N LYS A 4 -2.30 20.72 6.01
CA LYS A 4 -1.62 21.93 5.53
C LYS A 4 -1.75 22.06 4.02
N ILE A 5 -1.85 23.30 3.54
CA ILE A 5 -1.67 23.65 2.13
C ILE A 5 -0.36 24.40 2.00
N ASN A 6 0.50 23.96 1.10
CA ASN A 6 1.75 24.66 0.82
C ASN A 6 1.45 26.10 0.37
N PRO A 7 1.96 27.15 1.04
CA PRO A 7 1.57 28.53 0.75
C PRO A 7 1.77 28.98 -0.70
N LYS A 8 2.73 28.38 -1.42
CA LYS A 8 2.97 28.66 -2.85
C LYS A 8 1.78 28.31 -3.74
N LEU A 9 0.93 27.38 -3.31
CA LEU A 9 -0.30 27.06 -4.04
C LEU A 9 -1.25 28.25 -4.08
N PHE A 10 -1.31 29.09 -3.04
CA PHE A 10 -2.16 30.29 -3.03
C PHE A 10 -1.64 31.41 -3.92
N GLU A 11 -0.37 31.40 -4.31
CA GLU A 11 0.15 32.34 -5.33
C GLU A 11 -0.50 32.04 -6.69
N ARG A 12 -0.73 30.76 -6.98
CA ARG A 12 -1.29 30.28 -8.25
C ARG A 12 -2.80 30.08 -8.22
N TYR A 13 -3.34 29.69 -7.06
CA TYR A 13 -4.76 29.44 -6.80
C TYR A 13 -5.21 30.23 -5.56
N PRO A 14 -5.35 31.56 -5.64
CA PRO A 14 -5.61 32.41 -4.47
C PRO A 14 -6.93 32.14 -3.76
N SER A 15 -7.88 31.51 -4.45
CA SER A 15 -9.21 31.16 -3.95
C SER A 15 -9.39 29.65 -3.76
N LEU A 16 -8.27 28.91 -3.66
CA LEU A 16 -8.30 27.52 -3.25
C LEU A 16 -8.94 27.40 -1.87
N LEU A 17 -9.89 26.48 -1.77
CA LEU A 17 -10.62 26.16 -0.55
C LEU A 17 -10.70 24.65 -0.43
N GLU A 18 -10.29 24.11 0.72
CA GLU A 18 -10.46 22.70 1.04
C GLU A 18 -11.38 22.57 2.24
N ALA A 19 -12.44 21.77 2.13
CA ALA A 19 -13.15 21.25 3.28
C ALA A 19 -12.64 19.84 3.58
N VAL A 20 -12.04 19.67 4.74
CA VAL A 20 -11.61 18.39 5.29
C VAL A 20 -12.70 17.90 6.22
N VAL A 21 -13.53 16.99 5.74
CA VAL A 21 -14.55 16.32 6.57
C VAL A 21 -13.90 15.16 7.30
N ILE A 22 -14.02 15.12 8.62
CA ILE A 22 -13.50 14.05 9.47
C ILE A 22 -14.70 13.24 9.94
N LEU A 23 -14.68 11.94 9.70
CA LEU A 23 -15.69 11.01 10.18
C LEU A 23 -15.08 10.05 11.20
N LYS A 24 -15.71 9.93 12.37
CA LYS A 24 -15.37 8.96 13.43
C LYS A 24 -16.52 7.99 13.65
N ASN A 25 -16.24 6.82 14.24
CA ASN A 25 -17.23 5.78 14.56
C ASN A 25 -18.02 5.26 13.34
N ILE A 26 -17.36 5.15 12.19
CA ILE A 26 -17.99 4.69 10.96
C ILE A 26 -18.29 3.19 11.08
N ASP A 27 -19.53 2.79 10.83
CA ASP A 27 -19.87 1.40 10.54
C ASP A 27 -20.04 1.19 9.03
N ASN A 28 -18.94 0.79 8.38
CA ASN A 28 -18.93 0.50 6.95
C ASN A 28 -19.34 -0.95 6.61
N THR A 29 -19.87 -1.70 7.60
CA THR A 29 -20.34 -3.09 7.42
C THR A 29 -21.86 -3.21 7.32
N VAL A 30 -22.57 -2.08 7.47
CA VAL A 30 -24.03 -2.00 7.36
C VAL A 30 -24.53 -2.41 5.97
N ASP A 31 -25.80 -2.80 5.88
CA ASP A 31 -26.45 -2.95 4.58
C ASP A 31 -26.52 -1.60 3.85
N GLY A 32 -25.71 -1.47 2.80
CA GLY A 32 -25.62 -0.28 1.95
C GLY A 32 -26.76 -0.13 0.94
N SER A 33 -27.78 -0.98 0.94
CA SER A 33 -28.83 -1.01 -0.08
C SER A 33 -29.55 0.33 -0.26
N GLU A 34 -29.84 1.05 0.82
CA GLU A 34 -30.46 2.40 0.76
C GLU A 34 -29.50 3.45 0.20
N ILE A 35 -28.22 3.41 0.57
CA ILE A 35 -27.18 4.29 0.00
C ILE A 35 -27.04 4.01 -1.50
N LEU A 36 -27.02 2.74 -1.90
CA LEU A 36 -26.93 2.35 -3.30
C LEU A 36 -28.15 2.85 -4.09
N LYS A 37 -29.37 2.78 -3.52
CA LYS A 37 -30.57 3.37 -4.14
C LYS A 37 -30.44 4.88 -4.33
N LEU A 38 -29.90 5.61 -3.34
CA LEU A 38 -29.62 7.04 -3.47
C LEU A 38 -28.64 7.32 -4.62
N LEU A 39 -27.54 6.55 -4.67
CA LEU A 39 -26.55 6.65 -5.74
C LEU A 39 -27.18 6.40 -7.12
N ARG A 40 -27.91 5.30 -7.30
CA ARG A 40 -28.58 4.96 -8.57
C ARG A 40 -29.61 6.01 -8.99
N ALA A 41 -30.33 6.61 -8.04
CA ALA A 41 -31.28 7.68 -8.34
C ALA A 41 -30.57 8.94 -8.87
N GLU A 42 -29.46 9.34 -8.23
CA GLU A 42 -28.69 10.52 -8.65
C GLU A 42 -27.94 10.28 -9.97
N GLU A 43 -27.41 9.06 -10.19
CA GLU A 43 -26.83 8.67 -11.48
C GLU A 43 -27.82 8.86 -12.63
N LYS A 44 -29.07 8.42 -12.48
CA LYS A 44 -30.13 8.60 -13.49
C LYS A 44 -30.41 10.09 -13.76
N LYS A 45 -30.45 10.90 -12.71
CA LYS A 45 -30.64 12.36 -12.81
C LYS A 45 -29.48 13.01 -13.56
N LYS A 46 -28.24 12.68 -13.20
CA LYS A 46 -27.03 13.23 -13.82
C LYS A 46 -26.83 12.75 -15.25
N ALA A 47 -27.14 11.49 -15.56
CA ALA A 47 -27.12 10.98 -16.93
C ALA A 47 -28.10 11.76 -17.83
N LYS A 48 -29.30 12.06 -17.33
CA LYS A 48 -30.27 12.92 -18.04
C LYS A 48 -29.75 14.35 -18.20
N GLU A 49 -29.20 14.95 -17.15
CA GLU A 49 -28.62 16.30 -17.17
C GLU A 49 -27.53 16.41 -18.26
N PHE A 50 -26.56 15.50 -18.24
CA PHE A 50 -25.42 15.47 -19.17
C PHE A 50 -25.73 14.85 -20.55
N SER A 51 -26.96 14.39 -20.80
CA SER A 51 -27.39 14.01 -22.16
C SER A 51 -27.53 15.21 -23.10
N THR A 52 -27.68 16.41 -22.53
CA THR A 52 -27.95 17.65 -23.28
C THR A 52 -26.75 18.60 -23.38
N MET A 53 -25.64 18.30 -22.70
CA MET A 53 -24.44 19.12 -22.69
C MET A 53 -23.18 18.28 -22.55
N LYS A 54 -22.03 18.77 -23.05
CA LYS A 54 -20.76 18.09 -22.79
C LYS A 54 -20.31 18.37 -21.36
N LEU A 55 -19.73 17.36 -20.70
CA LEU A 55 -19.15 17.50 -19.37
C LEU A 55 -18.11 18.63 -19.29
N SER A 56 -17.30 18.81 -20.34
CA SER A 56 -16.29 19.87 -20.43
C SER A 56 -16.86 21.29 -20.38
N ASP A 57 -18.16 21.45 -20.67
CA ASP A 57 -18.83 22.75 -20.74
C ASP A 57 -19.41 23.13 -19.37
N HIS A 58 -19.51 22.19 -18.43
CA HIS A 58 -19.89 22.48 -17.05
C HIS A 58 -18.79 23.30 -16.37
N LYS A 59 -19.15 24.43 -15.74
CA LYS A 59 -18.19 25.41 -15.22
C LYS A 59 -17.19 24.81 -14.23
N THR A 60 -17.67 23.99 -13.28
CA THR A 60 -16.81 23.32 -12.29
C THR A 60 -15.86 22.31 -12.92
N ILE A 61 -16.33 21.55 -13.91
CA ILE A 61 -15.49 20.57 -14.62
C ILE A 61 -14.43 21.31 -15.45
N SER A 62 -14.82 22.38 -16.14
CA SER A 62 -13.90 23.22 -16.90
C SER A 62 -12.82 23.86 -16.02
N ALA A 63 -13.19 24.34 -14.83
CA ALA A 63 -12.25 24.89 -13.85
C ALA A 63 -11.18 23.86 -13.45
N TRP A 64 -11.59 22.64 -13.09
CA TRP A 64 -10.65 21.56 -12.77
C TRP A 64 -9.80 21.13 -13.95
N ARG A 65 -10.36 21.07 -15.16
CA ARG A 65 -9.59 20.80 -16.37
C ARG A 65 -8.55 21.89 -16.66
N ASN A 66 -8.85 23.16 -16.34
CA ASN A 66 -7.90 24.26 -16.43
C ASN A 66 -6.78 24.09 -15.40
N ALA A 67 -7.11 23.84 -14.13
CA ALA A 67 -6.13 23.61 -13.07
C ALA A 67 -5.18 22.45 -13.43
N PHE A 68 -5.73 21.33 -13.93
CA PHE A 68 -4.92 20.20 -14.38
C PHE A 68 -3.92 20.58 -15.48
N ARG A 69 -4.35 21.33 -16.51
CA ARG A 69 -3.42 21.86 -17.53
C ARG A 69 -2.36 22.76 -16.93
N ASP A 70 -2.77 23.60 -16.00
CA ASP A 70 -1.96 24.63 -15.40
C ASP A 70 -0.77 24.02 -14.65
N PHE A 71 -0.98 23.01 -13.79
CA PHE A 71 0.13 22.30 -13.13
C PHE A 71 0.83 21.22 -13.99
N GLY A 72 0.55 21.16 -15.31
CA GLY A 72 1.24 20.27 -16.25
C GLY A 72 0.61 18.88 -16.44
N SER A 73 -0.55 18.61 -15.83
CA SER A 73 -1.33 17.39 -16.05
C SER A 73 -2.17 17.46 -17.33
N LYS A 74 -2.49 16.29 -17.89
CA LYS A 74 -3.29 16.14 -19.11
C LYS A 74 -4.73 15.77 -18.74
N PRO A 75 -5.71 16.69 -18.74
CA PRO A 75 -7.07 16.43 -18.25
C PRO A 75 -7.85 15.35 -19.04
N ASN A 76 -7.43 15.06 -20.27
CA ASN A 76 -7.99 13.97 -21.08
C ASN A 76 -7.50 12.58 -20.64
N LYS A 77 -6.30 12.51 -20.04
CA LYS A 77 -5.71 11.26 -19.51
C LYS A 77 -5.98 11.10 -18.02
N PHE A 78 -5.94 12.19 -17.27
CA PHE A 78 -6.12 12.24 -15.83
C PHE A 78 -7.21 13.25 -15.52
N SER A 79 -8.37 12.80 -15.06
CA SER A 79 -9.51 13.69 -14.77
C SER A 79 -9.65 13.89 -13.27
N SER A 80 -10.21 15.02 -12.83
CA SER A 80 -10.65 15.16 -11.45
C SER A 80 -11.63 14.05 -11.09
N SER A 81 -11.69 13.68 -9.80
CA SER A 81 -12.52 12.56 -9.33
C SER A 81 -13.97 12.68 -9.81
N VAL A 82 -14.58 13.86 -9.66
CA VAL A 82 -15.96 14.10 -10.11
C VAL A 82 -16.15 14.02 -11.63
N GLU A 83 -15.19 14.48 -12.43
CA GLU A 83 -15.25 14.33 -13.89
C GLU A 83 -15.17 12.84 -14.28
N ALA A 84 -14.34 12.05 -13.60
CA ALA A 84 -14.24 10.61 -13.86
C ALA A 84 -15.55 9.88 -13.55
N LEU A 85 -16.20 10.19 -12.42
CA LEU A 85 -17.51 9.64 -12.05
C LEU A 85 -18.57 10.04 -13.08
N LEU A 86 -18.69 11.33 -13.39
CA LEU A 86 -19.70 11.83 -14.32
C LEU A 86 -19.49 11.34 -15.75
N LYS A 87 -18.24 11.09 -16.20
CA LYS A 87 -17.97 10.44 -17.50
C LYS A 87 -18.62 9.07 -17.60
N ARG A 88 -18.51 8.27 -16.53
CA ARG A 88 -19.11 6.93 -16.47
C ARG A 88 -20.64 7.00 -16.51
N VAL A 89 -21.20 7.90 -15.70
CA VAL A 89 -22.66 8.14 -15.62
C VAL A 89 -23.23 8.67 -16.95
N ALA A 90 -22.57 9.64 -17.58
CA ALA A 90 -22.99 10.21 -18.86
C ALA A 90 -22.91 9.18 -20.02
N ALA A 91 -22.04 8.17 -19.90
CA ALA A 91 -21.99 7.03 -20.81
C ALA A 91 -23.08 5.98 -20.54
N GLY A 92 -24.00 6.23 -19.59
CA GLY A 92 -25.09 5.33 -19.22
C GLY A 92 -24.66 4.17 -18.31
N ASN A 93 -23.45 4.21 -17.77
CA ASN A 93 -22.96 3.17 -16.88
C ASN A 93 -23.17 3.55 -15.42
N GLU A 94 -23.50 2.55 -14.61
CA GLU A 94 -23.52 2.66 -13.16
C GLU A 94 -22.10 2.74 -12.59
N LEU A 95 -21.91 3.53 -11.54
CA LEU A 95 -20.69 3.54 -10.74
C LEU A 95 -20.54 2.20 -9.99
N PRO A 96 -19.30 1.73 -9.74
CA PRO A 96 -19.08 0.50 -8.99
C PRO A 96 -19.73 0.55 -7.60
N ASP A 97 -20.47 -0.50 -7.26
CA ASP A 97 -20.89 -0.75 -5.88
C ASP A 97 -19.69 -1.28 -5.11
N THR A 98 -19.06 -0.42 -4.30
CA THR A 98 -17.78 -0.75 -3.63
C THR A 98 -18.02 -1.15 -2.18
N ASN A 99 -18.46 -0.19 -1.36
CA ASN A 99 -18.89 -0.36 0.02
C ASN A 99 -19.77 0.85 0.40
N PRO A 100 -20.54 0.79 1.51
CA PRO A 100 -21.47 1.84 1.89
C PRO A 100 -20.85 3.25 1.93
N LEU A 101 -19.69 3.42 2.56
CA LEU A 101 -19.00 4.70 2.70
C LEU A 101 -18.51 5.24 1.36
N VAL A 102 -17.92 4.39 0.51
CA VAL A 102 -17.46 4.78 -0.83
C VAL A 102 -18.64 5.20 -1.72
N ASN A 103 -19.72 4.43 -1.69
CA ASN A 103 -20.93 4.74 -2.44
C ASN A 103 -21.54 6.07 -1.98
N LEU A 104 -21.49 6.35 -0.67
CA LEU A 104 -22.06 7.54 -0.10
C LEU A 104 -21.31 8.82 -0.51
N TYR A 105 -19.98 8.84 -0.41
CA TYR A 105 -19.23 10.03 -0.84
C TYR A 105 -19.27 10.21 -2.37
N ASN A 106 -19.32 9.11 -3.14
CA ASN A 106 -19.52 9.19 -4.60
C ASN A 106 -20.88 9.79 -4.96
N TYR A 107 -21.94 9.43 -4.22
CA TYR A 107 -23.26 10.05 -4.34
C TYR A 107 -23.18 11.56 -4.09
N CYS A 108 -22.56 12.00 -3.00
CA CYS A 108 -22.39 13.43 -2.71
C CYS A 108 -21.56 14.14 -3.79
N SER A 109 -20.46 13.52 -4.26
CA SER A 109 -19.62 14.08 -5.31
C SER A 109 -20.40 14.38 -6.59
N ILE A 110 -21.20 13.42 -7.08
CA ILE A 110 -21.99 13.64 -8.31
C ILE A 110 -23.20 14.56 -8.07
N LYS A 111 -23.82 14.52 -6.88
CA LYS A 111 -24.96 15.38 -6.52
C LYS A 111 -24.57 16.86 -6.57
N HIS A 112 -23.44 17.21 -5.94
CA HIS A 112 -22.94 18.59 -5.86
C HIS A 112 -22.00 18.98 -7.00
N ILE A 113 -21.59 18.01 -7.84
CA ILE A 113 -20.59 18.18 -8.92
C ILE A 113 -19.29 18.79 -8.35
N LEU A 114 -18.78 18.19 -7.27
CA LEU A 114 -17.52 18.57 -6.61
C LEU A 114 -16.59 17.37 -6.49
N PRO A 115 -15.27 17.55 -6.65
CA PRO A 115 -14.32 16.50 -6.34
C PRO A 115 -14.40 16.11 -4.88
N PHE A 116 -14.48 14.81 -4.62
CA PHE A 116 -14.32 14.22 -3.30
C PHE A 116 -13.14 13.25 -3.35
N GLY A 117 -12.38 13.17 -2.27
CA GLY A 117 -11.39 12.12 -2.06
C GLY A 117 -11.43 11.63 -0.61
N GLY A 118 -11.63 10.34 -0.40
CA GLY A 118 -11.76 9.74 0.93
C GLY A 118 -10.59 8.80 1.25
N GLU A 119 -10.11 8.86 2.49
CA GLU A 119 -8.92 8.16 2.96
C GLU A 119 -9.15 7.63 4.39
N ASP A 120 -8.66 6.42 4.68
CA ASP A 120 -8.71 5.77 6.00
C ASP A 120 -7.52 6.23 6.86
N PHE A 121 -7.80 6.78 8.04
CA PHE A 121 -6.75 7.22 8.97
C PHE A 121 -5.83 6.09 9.42
N ALA A 122 -6.29 4.84 9.43
CA ALA A 122 -5.47 3.68 9.79
C ALA A 122 -4.26 3.51 8.86
N GLY A 123 -4.37 4.03 7.63
CA GLY A 123 -3.29 4.02 6.65
C GLY A 123 -2.34 5.22 6.75
N VAL A 124 -2.67 6.29 7.47
CA VAL A 124 -1.98 7.61 7.43
C VAL A 124 -0.82 7.70 8.43
N TYR A 125 0.25 8.39 8.03
CA TYR A 125 1.42 8.66 8.87
C TYR A 125 1.72 10.15 8.98
N GLY A 126 1.65 10.69 10.21
CA GLY A 126 2.02 12.07 10.50
C GLY A 126 1.03 13.12 9.99
N ASP A 127 1.54 14.28 9.59
CA ASP A 127 0.75 15.40 9.06
C ASP A 127 0.47 15.23 7.56
N MET A 128 -0.65 15.80 7.11
CA MET A 128 -1.04 15.87 5.71
C MET A 128 -0.64 17.22 5.10
N GLU A 129 -0.09 17.21 3.88
CA GLU A 129 0.25 18.42 3.12
C GLU A 129 -0.20 18.30 1.67
N LEU A 130 -0.93 19.31 1.17
CA LEU A 130 -1.12 19.52 -0.27
C LEU A 130 0.06 20.35 -0.79
N LYS A 131 0.89 19.77 -1.66
CA LYS A 131 2.12 20.42 -2.12
C LYS A 131 2.48 20.11 -3.57
N TYR A 132 3.47 20.83 -4.08
CA TYR A 132 4.19 20.46 -5.29
C TYR A 132 5.14 19.29 -4.99
N CYS A 133 5.08 18.26 -5.82
CA CYS A 133 5.92 17.07 -5.72
C CYS A 133 7.31 17.30 -6.31
N GLU A 134 8.32 16.67 -5.73
CA GLU A 134 9.69 16.68 -6.25
C GLU A 134 9.97 15.54 -7.24
N GLY A 135 9.08 14.55 -7.30
CA GLY A 135 9.24 13.37 -8.16
C GLY A 135 9.86 12.17 -7.46
N THR A 136 10.04 12.26 -6.14
CA THR A 136 10.64 11.21 -5.30
C THR A 136 9.65 10.63 -4.30
N GLU A 137 8.45 11.20 -4.21
CA GLU A 137 7.40 10.73 -3.32
C GLU A 137 6.91 9.35 -3.74
N GLU A 138 6.82 8.43 -2.77
CA GLU A 138 6.29 7.09 -2.98
C GLU A 138 4.78 7.15 -3.27
N TYR A 139 4.33 6.38 -4.26
CA TYR A 139 2.93 6.28 -4.63
C TYR A 139 2.65 4.91 -5.25
N ILE A 140 1.87 4.09 -4.55
CA ILE A 140 1.31 2.86 -5.11
C ILE A 140 -0.19 3.10 -5.28
N PRO A 141 -0.73 3.16 -6.51
CA PRO A 141 -2.15 3.46 -6.71
C PRO A 141 -3.05 2.36 -6.13
N ILE A 142 -4.31 2.68 -5.79
CA ILE A 142 -5.30 1.65 -5.41
C ILE A 142 -5.34 0.52 -6.45
N MET A 143 -5.25 -0.73 -5.98
CA MET A 143 -5.13 -1.96 -6.78
C MET A 143 -3.85 -2.07 -7.63
N GLY A 144 -2.89 -1.16 -7.45
CA GLY A 144 -1.56 -1.23 -8.02
C GLY A 144 -0.60 -2.01 -7.11
N LYS A 145 0.50 -2.49 -7.69
CA LYS A 145 1.56 -3.21 -6.98
C LYS A 145 2.92 -2.55 -7.08
N GLU A 146 3.10 -1.69 -8.08
CA GLU A 146 4.35 -0.98 -8.35
C GLU A 146 4.28 0.46 -7.84
N ASN A 147 5.45 0.97 -7.42
CA ASN A 147 5.61 2.37 -7.08
C ASN A 147 5.66 3.21 -8.38
N GLU A 148 4.75 4.17 -8.50
CA GLU A 148 4.60 5.09 -9.63
C GLU A 148 4.81 6.55 -9.16
N PRO A 149 6.06 6.99 -8.93
CA PRO A 149 6.33 8.33 -8.41
C PRO A 149 5.73 9.45 -9.30
N PRO A 150 5.45 10.63 -8.72
CA PRO A 150 4.88 11.75 -9.47
C PRO A 150 5.91 12.33 -10.45
N ASP A 151 5.44 13.03 -11.49
CA ASP A 151 6.28 13.97 -12.23
C ASP A 151 6.63 15.15 -11.29
N LYS A 152 7.85 15.69 -11.42
CA LYS A 152 8.25 16.88 -10.67
C LYS A 152 7.33 18.06 -11.00
N GLY A 153 6.84 18.75 -9.97
CA GLY A 153 5.91 19.88 -10.10
C GLY A 153 4.43 19.47 -10.18
N GLU A 154 4.10 18.17 -10.15
CA GLU A 154 2.72 17.73 -9.89
C GLU A 154 2.23 18.27 -8.53
N ILE A 155 0.92 18.46 -8.39
CA ILE A 155 0.30 18.78 -7.10
C ILE A 155 -0.31 17.49 -6.54
N ALA A 156 -0.08 17.17 -5.26
CA ALA A 156 -0.65 15.99 -4.62
C ALA A 156 -0.82 16.20 -3.12
N TRP A 157 -1.76 15.47 -2.53
CA TRP A 157 -1.83 15.26 -1.09
C TRP A 157 -0.78 14.23 -0.68
N VAL A 158 0.03 14.58 0.31
CA VAL A 158 1.07 13.72 0.86
C VAL A 158 0.99 13.64 2.37
N ASP A 159 1.45 12.53 2.92
CA ASP A 159 1.77 12.38 4.33
C ASP A 159 3.27 12.10 4.52
N ALA A 160 3.69 11.70 5.72
CA ALA A 160 5.09 11.41 5.98
C ALA A 160 5.62 10.18 5.20
N SER A 161 4.74 9.29 4.72
CA SER A 161 5.10 8.08 3.98
C SER A 161 5.11 8.28 2.46
N GLY A 162 4.37 9.23 1.92
CA GLY A 162 4.29 9.44 0.48
C GLY A 162 2.96 10.07 0.06
N ILE A 163 2.60 9.91 -1.21
CA ILE A 163 1.34 10.42 -1.75
C ILE A 163 0.16 9.60 -1.21
N THR A 164 -0.88 10.29 -0.76
CA THR A 164 -2.20 9.70 -0.49
C THR A 164 -3.10 9.87 -1.70
N CYS A 165 -3.19 11.07 -2.28
CA CYS A 165 -3.94 11.34 -3.51
C CYS A 165 -3.09 12.05 -4.55
N ARG A 166 -2.86 11.39 -5.70
CA ARG A 166 -2.02 11.91 -6.78
C ARG A 166 -2.79 12.86 -7.69
N LYS A 167 -2.08 13.82 -8.29
CA LYS A 167 -2.62 14.87 -9.20
C LYS A 167 -3.83 15.57 -8.58
N TRP A 168 -3.63 16.06 -7.35
CA TRP A 168 -4.57 16.81 -6.51
C TRP A 168 -5.78 16.00 -6.05
N ASN A 169 -6.60 15.55 -7.00
CA ASN A 169 -7.84 14.82 -6.76
C ASN A 169 -8.15 13.81 -7.87
N TRP A 170 -7.11 13.22 -8.47
CA TRP A 170 -7.28 12.21 -9.52
C TRP A 170 -7.42 10.79 -8.95
N ARG A 171 -6.45 10.33 -8.16
CA ARG A 171 -6.40 8.92 -7.72
C ARG A 171 -5.64 8.71 -6.42
N GLN A 172 -6.29 8.02 -5.49
CA GLN A 172 -5.74 7.64 -4.20
C GLN A 172 -4.70 6.51 -4.29
N CYS A 173 -3.89 6.37 -3.25
CA CYS A 173 -2.95 5.27 -3.05
C CYS A 173 -3.62 4.09 -2.33
N ASP A 174 -3.04 2.88 -2.45
CA ASP A 174 -3.64 1.67 -1.88
C ASP A 174 -3.60 1.66 -0.35
N ARG A 175 -2.55 2.23 0.25
CA ARG A 175 -2.27 2.21 1.69
C ARG A 175 -3.36 2.88 2.54
N THR A 176 -3.94 3.96 2.04
CA THR A 176 -4.96 4.75 2.75
C THR A 176 -6.37 4.46 2.23
N LYS A 177 -6.55 3.40 1.43
CA LYS A 177 -7.86 3.08 0.85
C LYS A 177 -8.91 2.78 1.92
N ILE A 178 -10.13 3.22 1.66
CA ILE A 178 -11.30 2.87 2.44
C ILE A 178 -11.66 1.40 2.19
N THR A 179 -11.91 0.67 3.27
CA THR A 179 -12.38 -0.72 3.27
C THR A 179 -13.63 -0.85 4.15
N GLU A 180 -14.25 -2.01 4.15
CA GLU A 180 -15.37 -2.36 5.03
C GLU A 180 -15.00 -2.25 6.52
N ASN A 181 -13.70 -2.33 6.84
CA ASN A 181 -13.18 -2.23 8.20
C ASN A 181 -12.86 -0.80 8.62
N SER A 182 -12.94 0.20 7.73
CA SER A 182 -12.64 1.60 8.04
C SER A 182 -13.58 2.14 9.11
N LYS A 183 -13.01 2.62 10.22
CA LYS A 183 -13.75 3.18 11.37
C LYS A 183 -13.61 4.69 11.51
N GLU A 184 -12.53 5.25 10.99
CA GLU A 184 -12.24 6.67 11.00
C GLU A 184 -11.59 7.05 9.67
N GLY A 185 -12.02 8.16 9.08
CA GLY A 185 -11.47 8.62 7.82
C GLY A 185 -11.64 10.11 7.63
N TYR A 186 -10.89 10.66 6.67
CA TYR A 186 -11.07 12.02 6.21
C TYR A 186 -11.47 12.07 4.74
N PHE A 187 -12.19 13.12 4.39
CA PHE A 187 -12.70 13.35 3.06
C PHE A 187 -12.40 14.79 2.66
N ILE A 188 -11.61 14.94 1.61
CA ILE A 188 -11.30 16.24 1.03
C ILE A 188 -12.36 16.57 -0.01
N ILE A 189 -12.96 17.75 0.11
CA ILE A 189 -13.86 18.33 -0.89
C ILE A 189 -13.18 19.57 -1.45
N ASP A 190 -12.64 19.42 -2.67
CA ASP A 190 -11.82 20.47 -3.26
C ASP A 190 -12.67 21.57 -3.92
N GLY A 191 -12.41 22.81 -3.52
CA GLY A 191 -13.03 24.02 -4.04
C GLY A 191 -12.05 24.86 -4.87
N LEU A 192 -12.40 25.07 -6.14
CA LEU A 192 -11.78 26.07 -7.01
C LEU A 192 -12.86 26.93 -7.67
N PRO A 193 -12.61 28.23 -7.93
CA PRO A 193 -13.53 29.06 -8.71
C PRO A 193 -13.91 28.37 -10.02
N VAL A 194 -15.18 28.31 -10.40
CA VAL A 194 -16.31 29.13 -9.91
C VAL A 194 -17.05 28.59 -8.67
N THR A 195 -16.60 27.49 -8.06
CA THR A 195 -17.22 26.95 -6.85
C THR A 195 -17.11 27.93 -5.69
N THR A 196 -18.23 28.16 -4.99
CA THR A 196 -18.31 29.02 -3.81
C THR A 196 -18.08 28.23 -2.52
N ARG A 197 -17.69 28.92 -1.44
CA ARG A 197 -17.56 28.32 -0.10
C ARG A 197 -18.87 27.73 0.38
N GLU A 198 -20.00 28.36 0.08
CA GLU A 198 -21.34 27.91 0.43
C GLU A 198 -21.67 26.57 -0.24
N GLN A 199 -21.29 26.38 -1.51
CA GLN A 199 -21.49 25.10 -2.20
C GLN A 199 -20.63 23.97 -1.62
N VAL A 200 -19.37 24.26 -1.27
CA VAL A 200 -18.50 23.28 -0.60
C VAL A 200 -19.06 22.92 0.78
N LYS A 201 -19.52 23.93 1.52
CA LYS A 201 -20.13 23.76 2.84
C LYS A 201 -21.40 22.90 2.77
N GLU A 202 -22.30 23.18 1.84
CA GLU A 202 -23.52 22.39 1.64
C GLU A 202 -23.18 20.93 1.33
N ALA A 203 -22.21 20.68 0.46
CA ALA A 203 -21.78 19.32 0.12
C ALA A 203 -21.16 18.58 1.32
N ALA A 204 -20.38 19.28 2.15
CA ALA A 204 -19.79 18.72 3.36
C ALA A 204 -20.85 18.39 4.43
N GLU A 205 -21.78 19.31 4.68
CA GLU A 205 -22.88 19.14 5.63
C GLU A 205 -23.84 18.02 5.20
N ASP A 206 -24.18 17.94 3.91
CA ASP A 206 -24.96 16.84 3.35
C ASP A 206 -24.27 15.49 3.51
N PHE A 207 -22.96 15.43 3.23
CA PHE A 207 -22.19 14.20 3.39
C PHE A 207 -22.13 13.75 4.86
N ILE A 208 -21.87 14.66 5.79
CA ILE A 208 -21.89 14.36 7.23
C ILE A 208 -23.26 13.85 7.65
N ALA A 209 -24.35 14.58 7.34
CA ALA A 209 -25.69 14.21 7.75
C ALA A 209 -26.10 12.81 7.25
N LEU A 210 -25.70 12.45 6.02
CA LEU A 210 -25.94 11.12 5.48
C LEU A 210 -25.04 10.06 6.13
N ALA A 211 -23.79 10.36 6.42
CA ALA A 211 -22.88 9.44 7.09
C ALA A 211 -23.34 9.14 8.52
N GLU A 212 -23.81 10.15 9.27
CA GLU A 212 -24.42 9.96 10.58
C GLU A 212 -25.67 9.08 10.50
N LYS A 213 -26.54 9.35 9.51
CA LYS A 213 -27.80 8.62 9.32
C LYS A 213 -27.59 7.16 8.95
N TYR A 214 -26.71 6.88 7.98
CA TYR A 214 -26.60 5.55 7.37
C TYR A 214 -25.47 4.71 7.94
N LEU A 215 -24.40 5.33 8.44
CA LEU A 215 -23.18 4.65 8.88
C LEU A 215 -22.93 4.81 10.39
N GLY A 216 -23.80 5.52 11.12
CA GLY A 216 -23.63 5.78 12.55
C GLY A 216 -22.42 6.66 12.89
N ALA A 217 -21.84 7.32 11.89
CA ALA A 217 -20.65 8.14 12.05
C ALA A 217 -20.93 9.39 12.89
N LYS A 218 -19.86 10.09 13.28
CA LYS A 218 -19.90 11.48 13.76
C LYS A 218 -18.98 12.30 12.89
N GLY A 219 -19.48 13.41 12.37
CA GLY A 219 -18.74 14.25 11.44
C GLY A 219 -18.38 15.63 11.99
N GLU A 220 -17.21 16.13 11.59
CA GLU A 220 -16.83 17.54 11.75
C GLU A 220 -16.13 18.05 10.48
N ILE A 221 -16.13 19.38 10.30
CA ILE A 221 -15.50 20.04 9.14
C ILE A 221 -14.33 20.88 9.62
N CYS A 222 -13.19 20.65 9.00
CA CYS A 222 -11.99 21.45 9.13
C CYS A 222 -11.75 22.20 7.80
N TRP A 223 -11.45 23.50 7.85
CA TRP A 223 -11.32 24.34 6.67
C TRP A 223 -9.87 24.74 6.43
N LEU A 224 -9.42 24.67 5.18
CA LEU A 224 -8.14 25.21 4.76
C LEU A 224 -8.35 26.20 3.61
N ASP A 225 -7.76 27.38 3.76
CA ASP A 225 -7.75 28.42 2.73
C ASP A 225 -6.51 29.32 2.90
N LYS A 226 -6.43 30.40 2.13
CA LYS A 226 -5.28 31.30 2.16
C LYS A 226 -5.06 31.94 3.54
N GLU A 227 -6.13 32.23 4.27
CA GLU A 227 -6.07 32.87 5.59
C GLU A 227 -5.78 31.84 6.68
N ASN A 228 -6.22 30.60 6.48
CA ASN A 228 -6.03 29.47 7.40
C ASN A 228 -5.41 28.30 6.63
N PRO A 229 -4.11 28.37 6.28
CA PRO A 229 -3.46 27.36 5.42
C PRO A 229 -3.14 26.07 6.16
N GLU A 230 -3.28 26.05 7.49
CA GLU A 230 -3.13 24.87 8.33
C GLU A 230 -4.26 24.76 9.34
N ALA A 231 -4.58 23.52 9.70
CA ALA A 231 -5.51 23.24 10.77
C ALA A 231 -5.12 21.94 11.48
N GLU A 232 -5.35 21.92 12.79
CA GLU A 232 -5.03 20.81 13.66
C GLU A 232 -6.29 20.04 14.02
N ILE A 233 -6.17 18.72 14.06
CA ILE A 233 -7.27 17.81 14.36
C ILE A 233 -6.83 16.80 15.43
N ASP A 234 -7.78 16.42 16.27
CA ASP A 234 -7.58 15.46 17.36
C ASP A 234 -7.75 14.02 16.84
N ILE A 235 -6.73 13.58 16.12
CA ILE A 235 -6.51 12.21 15.64
C ILE A 235 -5.04 11.86 15.90
N GLU A 236 -4.83 10.72 16.57
CA GLU A 236 -3.52 10.09 16.71
C GLU A 236 -3.20 9.29 15.43
N THR A 237 -2.13 9.68 14.74
CA THR A 237 -1.64 8.91 13.59
C THR A 237 -0.40 8.10 13.95
N LYS A 238 -0.12 7.07 13.14
CA LYS A 238 1.08 6.27 13.30
C LYS A 238 2.30 7.16 13.09
N ALA A 239 3.29 7.08 13.99
CA ALA A 239 4.58 7.72 13.77
C ALA A 239 5.26 7.07 12.57
N TYR A 240 5.60 7.86 11.55
CA TYR A 240 6.38 7.37 10.43
C TYR A 240 7.79 7.00 10.89
N ARG A 241 8.13 5.70 10.81
CA ARG A 241 9.48 5.18 11.08
C ARG A 241 10.21 4.82 9.77
N GLY A 242 10.03 5.61 8.71
CA GLY A 242 10.75 5.40 7.46
C GLY A 242 12.26 5.62 7.59
N GLN A 243 13.02 5.03 6.65
CA GLN A 243 14.48 5.09 6.62
C GLN A 243 14.97 6.55 6.61
N LEU A 244 15.79 6.92 7.59
CA LEU A 244 16.46 8.22 7.63
C LEU A 244 17.20 8.47 6.31
N THR A 245 16.93 9.61 5.68
CA THR A 245 17.75 10.09 4.55
C THR A 245 19.20 10.25 5.02
N ALA A 246 20.17 10.10 4.11
CA ALA A 246 21.60 10.23 4.43
C ALA A 246 21.93 11.53 5.19
N LYS A 247 21.22 12.61 4.87
CA LYS A 247 21.35 13.93 5.50
C LYS A 247 20.88 13.94 6.96
N GLN A 248 19.76 13.26 7.26
CA GLN A 248 19.22 13.12 8.61
C GLN A 248 20.05 12.16 9.49
N LYS A 249 20.72 11.16 8.89
CA LYS A 249 21.68 10.29 9.61
C LYS A 249 22.86 11.10 10.15
N THR A 250 23.41 12.03 9.37
CA THR A 250 24.56 12.85 9.76
C THR A 250 24.22 13.83 10.90
N GLU A 251 23.02 14.42 10.89
CA GLU A 251 22.57 15.33 11.95
C GLU A 251 22.28 14.58 13.27
N LYS A 252 21.68 13.39 13.18
CA LYS A 252 21.39 12.55 14.34
C LYS A 252 22.66 11.95 14.98
N GLN A 253 23.71 11.69 14.18
CA GLN A 253 25.03 11.29 14.68
C GLN A 253 25.74 12.41 15.45
N LYS A 254 25.61 13.67 15.00
CA LYS A 254 26.16 14.83 15.73
C LYS A 254 25.47 15.07 17.08
N MET A 255 24.16 14.76 17.16
CA MET A 255 23.36 14.93 18.39
C MET A 255 23.56 13.81 19.43
N ARG A 256 24.03 12.62 19.02
CA ARG A 256 24.24 11.45 19.90
C ARG A 256 25.61 11.39 20.58
N GLY A 257 26.48 12.37 20.36
CA GLY A 257 27.84 12.39 20.90
C GLY A 257 27.94 12.52 22.43
N ASN A 258 26.87 12.83 23.15
CA ASN A 258 26.89 13.02 24.60
C ASN A 258 25.68 12.37 25.27
N GLN A 259 25.76 11.07 25.56
CA GLN A 259 25.20 10.40 26.76
C GLN A 259 25.27 8.87 26.58
N GLN A 260 26.28 8.24 27.20
CA GLN A 260 26.25 6.81 27.51
C GLN A 260 25.98 6.63 29.00
N VAL A 261 24.86 6.00 29.34
CA VAL A 261 24.57 5.51 30.69
C VAL A 261 25.00 4.03 30.75
N LYS A 262 25.95 3.70 31.64
CA LYS A 262 26.36 2.31 31.93
C LYS A 262 25.40 1.70 32.97
N LEU A 263 24.81 0.55 32.65
CA LEU A 263 24.05 -0.29 33.60
C LEU A 263 25.00 -1.03 34.56
N SER A 264 24.53 -1.30 35.79
CA SER A 264 25.34 -1.94 36.83
C SER A 264 25.39 -3.47 36.70
N PRO A 265 26.43 -4.15 37.25
CA PRO A 265 26.58 -5.61 37.19
C PRO A 265 25.44 -6.42 37.83
N GLU A 266 24.67 -5.82 38.73
CA GLU A 266 23.51 -6.47 39.38
C GLU A 266 22.30 -6.52 38.45
N GLN A 267 22.07 -5.46 37.67
CA GLN A 267 20.98 -5.41 36.67
C GLN A 267 21.17 -6.44 35.55
N LEU A 268 22.42 -6.84 35.27
CA LEU A 268 22.75 -7.90 34.33
C LEU A 268 22.48 -9.31 34.88
N LYS A 269 22.54 -9.52 36.20
CA LYS A 269 22.31 -10.83 36.83
C LYS A 269 20.82 -11.16 36.96
N ASP A 270 19.98 -10.17 37.21
CA ASP A 270 18.53 -10.37 37.32
C ASP A 270 17.88 -10.72 35.98
N ALA A 271 18.37 -10.12 34.88
CA ALA A 271 17.95 -10.46 33.52
C ALA A 271 18.31 -11.90 33.11
N GLN A 272 19.34 -12.50 33.71
CA GLN A 272 19.78 -13.87 33.42
C GLN A 272 19.00 -14.94 34.22
N ARG A 273 18.43 -14.60 35.37
CA ARG A 273 17.64 -15.54 36.18
C ARG A 273 16.23 -15.81 35.63
N LEU A 274 15.62 -14.84 34.95
CA LEU A 274 14.27 -14.95 34.38
C LEU A 274 14.18 -15.81 33.11
N LYS A 275 15.30 -16.19 32.48
CA LYS A 275 15.31 -16.98 31.23
C LYS A 275 15.34 -18.51 31.41
N LYS A 276 15.25 -19.05 32.64
CA LYS A 276 15.51 -20.48 32.92
C LYS A 276 14.30 -21.39 33.16
N THR A 277 13.05 -20.92 33.00
CA THR A 277 11.87 -21.78 33.23
C THR A 277 10.78 -21.57 32.16
N SER A 278 10.95 -22.19 31.01
CA SER A 278 9.82 -22.68 30.19
C SER A 278 10.36 -23.63 29.11
N SER A 279 10.09 -24.92 29.28
CA SER A 279 10.42 -25.98 28.34
C SER A 279 9.33 -26.07 27.26
N ALA A 280 9.64 -25.57 26.06
CA ALA A 280 8.97 -25.90 24.81
C ALA A 280 10.04 -25.86 23.69
N PRO A 281 9.96 -26.72 22.66
CA PRO A 281 11.04 -26.88 21.70
C PRO A 281 11.28 -25.59 20.93
N LYS A 282 12.53 -25.12 20.89
CA LYS A 282 12.95 -24.00 20.05
C LYS A 282 12.98 -24.46 18.60
N LEU A 283 12.24 -23.77 17.74
CA LEU A 283 12.54 -23.76 16.30
C LEU A 283 13.82 -22.93 16.13
N ASP A 284 14.96 -23.60 16.08
CA ASP A 284 16.24 -22.99 15.70
C ASP A 284 16.34 -22.92 14.16
N GLU A 285 16.86 -21.77 13.69
CA GLU A 285 17.26 -21.42 12.32
C GLU A 285 16.11 -21.21 11.30
N VAL A 286 15.94 -19.98 10.78
CA VAL A 286 15.28 -19.75 9.47
C VAL A 286 16.06 -18.67 8.73
N ASN A 287 16.73 -19.02 7.65
CA ASN A 287 17.25 -18.08 6.64
C ASN A 287 16.23 -18.03 5.48
N PHE A 288 16.23 -17.03 4.59
CA PHE A 288 15.27 -17.04 3.45
C PHE A 288 15.47 -18.25 2.51
N SER A 289 16.69 -18.80 2.40
CA SER A 289 16.89 -20.10 1.74
C SER A 289 16.25 -21.28 2.49
N LEU A 290 15.96 -21.12 3.78
CA LEU A 290 15.39 -22.16 4.62
C LEU A 290 13.86 -22.27 4.50
N ILE A 291 13.12 -21.16 4.32
CA ILE A 291 11.66 -21.22 4.08
C ILE A 291 11.39 -22.01 2.80
N LYS A 292 12.12 -21.68 1.73
CA LYS A 292 12.05 -22.42 0.47
C LYS A 292 12.36 -23.91 0.65
N ASN A 293 13.39 -24.26 1.43
CA ASN A 293 13.74 -25.65 1.71
C ASN A 293 12.68 -26.37 2.58
N GLN A 294 12.09 -25.68 3.55
CA GLN A 294 11.01 -26.22 4.38
C GLN A 294 9.76 -26.51 3.54
N ILE A 295 9.39 -25.60 2.65
CA ILE A 295 8.29 -25.81 1.71
C ILE A 295 8.61 -26.97 0.76
N GLN A 296 9.83 -27.02 0.22
CA GLN A 296 10.27 -28.12 -0.64
C GLN A 296 10.10 -29.47 0.06
N LYS A 297 10.51 -29.57 1.32
CA LYS A 297 10.36 -30.78 2.14
C LYS A 297 8.89 -31.13 2.38
N ILE A 298 8.04 -30.17 2.72
CA ILE A 298 6.60 -30.40 2.92
C ILE A 298 5.95 -30.92 1.63
N VAL A 299 6.25 -30.29 0.50
CA VAL A 299 5.72 -30.71 -0.81
C VAL A 299 6.24 -32.10 -1.16
N TYR A 300 7.53 -32.38 -0.95
CA TYR A 300 8.11 -33.70 -1.16
C TYR A 300 7.42 -34.78 -0.33
N GLU A 301 7.20 -34.54 0.97
CA GLU A 301 6.47 -35.47 1.84
C GLU A 301 5.02 -35.67 1.37
N ALA A 302 4.35 -34.62 0.90
CA ALA A 302 3.01 -34.71 0.34
C ALA A 302 2.96 -35.56 -0.94
N VAL A 303 3.95 -35.40 -1.84
CA VAL A 303 4.11 -36.22 -3.05
C VAL A 303 4.30 -37.70 -2.70
N GLN A 304 5.12 -38.01 -1.69
CA GLN A 304 5.32 -39.38 -1.21
C GLN A 304 4.03 -39.97 -0.61
N LYS A 305 3.29 -39.20 0.18
CA LYS A 305 2.00 -39.60 0.79
C LYS A 305 0.91 -39.83 -0.26
N ALA A 306 0.89 -39.04 -1.33
CA ALA A 306 -0.01 -39.21 -2.47
C ALA A 306 0.31 -40.46 -3.30
N GLY A 307 1.39 -41.19 -3.01
CA GLY A 307 1.74 -42.47 -3.63
C GLY A 307 2.85 -42.39 -4.70
N TYR A 308 3.40 -41.20 -4.95
CA TYR A 308 4.39 -40.96 -6.00
C TYR A 308 5.83 -41.11 -5.49
N LYS A 309 6.28 -42.36 -5.34
CA LYS A 309 7.56 -42.69 -4.66
C LYS A 309 8.83 -42.54 -5.50
N ASN A 310 8.73 -42.33 -6.82
CA ASN A 310 9.86 -42.32 -7.76
C ASN A 310 10.44 -40.92 -8.04
N ILE A 311 10.35 -40.00 -7.07
CA ILE A 311 10.88 -38.64 -7.14
C ILE A 311 11.84 -38.44 -5.98
N LYS A 312 12.97 -37.76 -6.22
CA LYS A 312 13.87 -37.30 -5.15
C LYS A 312 13.45 -35.93 -4.65
N GLU A 313 13.83 -35.57 -3.42
CA GLU A 313 13.53 -34.26 -2.86
C GLU A 313 14.07 -33.11 -3.73
N ASP A 314 15.29 -33.26 -4.28
CA ASP A 314 15.91 -32.28 -5.18
C ASP A 314 15.17 -32.07 -6.51
N ASP A 315 14.32 -33.02 -6.91
CA ASP A 315 13.50 -32.89 -8.12
C ASP A 315 12.27 -32.00 -7.87
N VAL A 316 11.91 -31.76 -6.61
CA VAL A 316 10.82 -30.84 -6.22
C VAL A 316 11.36 -29.41 -6.23
N ARG A 317 11.05 -28.67 -7.29
CA ARG A 317 11.45 -27.27 -7.41
C ARG A 317 10.38 -26.36 -6.84
N ILE A 318 10.80 -25.52 -5.90
CA ILE A 318 10.02 -24.41 -5.36
C ILE A 318 10.56 -23.12 -5.98
N GLU A 319 9.69 -22.31 -6.58
CA GLU A 319 10.06 -21.07 -7.24
C GLU A 319 9.06 -19.97 -6.88
N HIS A 320 9.45 -18.71 -7.04
CA HIS A 320 8.49 -17.62 -6.98
C HIS A 320 7.70 -17.60 -8.30
N PRO A 321 6.36 -17.57 -8.26
CA PRO A 321 5.58 -17.47 -9.48
C PRO A 321 5.85 -16.12 -10.17
N ALA A 322 5.80 -16.12 -11.50
CA ALA A 322 5.97 -14.89 -12.28
C ALA A 322 4.82 -13.88 -12.10
N ASP A 323 3.63 -14.38 -11.71
CA ASP A 323 2.48 -13.57 -11.33
C ASP A 323 2.18 -13.80 -9.85
N GLU A 324 2.24 -12.73 -9.07
CA GLU A 324 2.02 -12.71 -7.63
C GLU A 324 0.58 -13.10 -7.22
N ASN A 325 -0.37 -13.13 -8.15
CA ASN A 325 -1.72 -13.67 -7.89
C ASN A 325 -1.73 -15.21 -7.77
N PHE A 326 -0.60 -15.86 -8.05
CA PHE A 326 -0.37 -17.28 -7.85
C PHE A 326 0.41 -17.58 -6.56
N GLY A 327 0.28 -16.72 -5.56
CA GLY A 327 0.78 -16.91 -4.20
C GLY A 327 2.27 -16.62 -4.02
N ASP A 328 2.78 -16.91 -2.83
CA ASP A 328 4.17 -16.59 -2.45
C ASP A 328 5.18 -17.52 -3.13
N TYR A 329 4.82 -18.80 -3.26
CA TYR A 329 5.64 -19.83 -3.89
C TYR A 329 4.81 -20.71 -4.81
N SER A 330 5.47 -21.33 -5.78
CA SER A 330 4.85 -22.27 -6.70
C SER A 330 5.76 -23.48 -6.95
N THR A 331 5.16 -24.58 -7.35
CA THR A 331 5.88 -25.77 -7.81
C THR A 331 5.21 -26.41 -9.01
N ASN A 332 6.02 -26.88 -9.95
CA ASN A 332 5.59 -27.60 -11.15
C ASN A 332 5.66 -29.12 -11.01
N VAL A 333 5.82 -29.64 -9.78
CA VAL A 333 6.00 -31.08 -9.53
C VAL A 333 4.88 -31.95 -10.12
N ALA A 334 3.63 -31.46 -10.10
CA ALA A 334 2.49 -32.15 -10.69
C ALA A 334 2.64 -32.33 -12.22
N MET A 335 3.19 -31.34 -12.92
CA MET A 335 3.44 -31.42 -14.38
C MET A 335 4.52 -32.44 -14.71
N ILE A 336 5.58 -32.47 -13.90
CA ILE A 336 6.68 -33.44 -14.05
C ILE A 336 6.14 -34.86 -13.87
N LEU A 337 5.29 -35.09 -12.86
CA LEU A 337 4.66 -36.37 -12.60
C LEU A 337 3.67 -36.78 -13.70
N ALA A 338 2.80 -35.86 -14.13
CA ALA A 338 1.85 -36.10 -15.22
C ALA A 338 2.56 -36.55 -16.50
N GLY A 339 3.66 -35.88 -16.87
CA GLY A 339 4.48 -36.25 -18.03
C GLY A 339 5.14 -37.62 -17.90
N LYS A 340 5.63 -37.99 -16.71
CA LYS A 340 6.29 -39.29 -16.46
C LYS A 340 5.29 -40.46 -16.42
N LEU A 341 4.13 -40.26 -15.80
CA LEU A 341 3.12 -41.30 -15.56
C LEU A 341 2.07 -41.40 -16.67
N LYS A 342 2.01 -40.39 -17.56
CA LYS A 342 0.95 -40.25 -18.59
C LYS A 342 -0.45 -40.26 -17.99
N GLU A 343 -0.57 -39.65 -16.81
CA GLU A 343 -1.84 -39.49 -16.10
C GLU A 343 -2.33 -38.04 -16.16
N ASP A 344 -3.57 -37.82 -15.74
CA ASP A 344 -4.20 -36.50 -15.74
C ASP A 344 -3.53 -35.55 -14.74
N LEU A 345 -3.15 -34.36 -15.22
CA LEU A 345 -2.45 -33.34 -14.44
C LEU A 345 -3.28 -32.86 -13.23
N GLN A 346 -4.57 -32.61 -13.44
CA GLN A 346 -5.44 -32.05 -12.41
C GLN A 346 -5.62 -33.06 -11.28
N LYS A 347 -5.82 -34.34 -11.63
CA LYS A 347 -5.90 -35.44 -10.67
C LYS A 347 -4.65 -35.54 -9.79
N ILE A 348 -3.45 -35.54 -10.39
CA ILE A 348 -2.19 -35.61 -9.65
C ILE A 348 -2.03 -34.40 -8.71
N ALA A 349 -2.31 -33.20 -9.23
CA ALA A 349 -2.22 -31.97 -8.44
C ALA A 349 -3.18 -31.99 -7.24
N ASP A 350 -4.43 -32.43 -7.43
CA ASP A 350 -5.44 -32.54 -6.37
C ASP A 350 -5.02 -33.56 -5.29
N GLU A 351 -4.44 -34.69 -5.69
CA GLU A 351 -3.96 -35.72 -4.75
C GLU A 351 -2.78 -35.23 -3.90
N ILE A 352 -1.86 -34.48 -4.51
CA ILE A 352 -0.72 -33.88 -3.79
C ILE A 352 -1.23 -32.80 -2.82
N VAL A 353 -2.08 -31.88 -3.29
CA VAL A 353 -2.62 -30.78 -2.46
C VAL A 353 -3.38 -31.29 -1.23
N LYS A 354 -4.16 -32.37 -1.36
CA LYS A 354 -4.83 -33.02 -0.22
C LYS A 354 -3.87 -33.54 0.84
N CYS A 355 -2.64 -33.82 0.47
CA CYS A 355 -1.60 -34.35 1.34
C CYS A 355 -0.67 -33.26 1.90
N ILE A 356 -0.78 -32.01 1.43
CA ILE A 356 -0.06 -30.87 1.99
C ILE A 356 -0.74 -30.45 3.29
N LEU A 357 0.03 -30.44 4.39
CA LEU A 357 -0.45 -29.99 5.69
C LEU A 357 -0.34 -28.47 5.78
N CYS A 358 -1.49 -27.79 5.76
CA CYS A 358 -1.55 -26.37 6.11
C CYS A 358 -1.37 -26.19 7.63
N GLY A 359 -0.68 -25.14 8.04
CA GLY A 359 -0.32 -24.92 9.44
C GLY A 359 0.49 -23.64 9.63
N ASP A 360 1.47 -23.67 10.52
CA ASP A 360 2.25 -22.47 10.86
C ASP A 360 3.09 -21.92 9.69
N LEU A 361 3.48 -22.75 8.71
CA LEU A 361 4.26 -22.30 7.55
C LEU A 361 3.37 -21.94 6.35
N ILE A 362 2.46 -22.85 5.97
CA ILE A 362 1.61 -22.73 4.77
C ILE A 362 0.17 -22.43 5.20
N HIS A 363 -0.38 -21.32 4.72
CA HIS A 363 -1.78 -20.95 4.94
C HIS A 363 -2.72 -21.77 4.06
N GLN A 364 -2.46 -21.76 2.76
CA GLN A 364 -3.27 -22.47 1.77
C GLN A 364 -2.46 -22.85 0.54
N THR A 365 -3.01 -23.76 -0.26
CA THR A 365 -2.48 -24.11 -1.58
C THR A 365 -3.59 -24.10 -2.62
N GLN A 366 -3.26 -23.73 -3.85
CA GLN A 366 -4.20 -23.60 -4.97
C GLN A 366 -3.60 -24.16 -6.25
N ILE A 367 -4.42 -24.78 -7.10
CA ILE A 367 -3.97 -25.30 -8.39
C ILE A 367 -4.41 -24.32 -9.48
N LYS A 368 -3.47 -23.64 -10.10
CA LYS A 368 -3.73 -22.71 -11.22
C LYS A 368 -2.59 -22.77 -12.23
N GLY A 369 -2.93 -22.73 -13.53
CA GLY A 369 -1.94 -22.75 -14.61
C GLY A 369 -1.08 -24.02 -14.69
N GLY A 370 -1.50 -25.12 -14.06
CA GLY A 370 -0.72 -26.36 -13.96
C GLY A 370 0.30 -26.39 -12.82
N PHE A 371 0.39 -25.33 -12.02
CA PHE A 371 1.25 -25.24 -10.85
C PHE A 371 0.45 -25.45 -9.56
N ILE A 372 1.11 -25.97 -8.54
CA ILE A 372 0.64 -25.91 -7.16
C ILE A 372 1.22 -24.63 -6.56
N ASN A 373 0.33 -23.69 -6.28
CA ASN A 373 0.60 -22.38 -5.74
C ASN A 373 0.40 -22.40 -4.23
N ILE A 374 1.25 -21.71 -3.49
CA ILE A 374 1.39 -21.83 -2.04
C ILE A 374 1.43 -20.43 -1.43
N ASP A 375 0.50 -20.17 -0.52
CA ASP A 375 0.49 -18.97 0.30
C ASP A 375 1.04 -19.27 1.68
N LEU A 376 1.95 -18.43 2.16
CA LEU A 376 2.53 -18.49 3.50
C LEU A 376 1.52 -18.05 4.56
N SER A 377 1.71 -18.52 5.78
CA SER A 377 0.93 -18.04 6.91
C SER A 377 1.33 -16.60 7.30
N GLN A 378 0.33 -15.76 7.58
CA GLN A 378 0.58 -14.42 8.12
C GLN A 378 1.33 -14.47 9.46
N LYS A 379 1.08 -15.51 10.27
CA LYS A 379 1.75 -15.73 11.55
C LYS A 379 3.26 -15.86 11.36
N LEU A 380 3.71 -16.66 10.39
CA LEU A 380 5.13 -16.79 10.04
C LEU A 380 5.74 -15.45 9.64
N LEU A 381 5.02 -14.67 8.82
CA LEU A 381 5.50 -13.37 8.35
C LEU A 381 5.69 -12.39 9.51
N VAL A 382 4.75 -12.35 10.45
CA VAL A 382 4.83 -11.51 11.66
C VAL A 382 5.96 -11.98 12.58
N GLU A 383 6.07 -13.27 12.87
CA GLU A 383 7.14 -13.82 13.71
C GLU A 383 8.53 -13.58 13.10
N THR A 384 8.64 -13.68 11.76
CA THR A 384 9.88 -13.37 11.04
C THR A 384 10.22 -11.89 11.15
N LEU A 385 9.22 -11.01 11.05
CA LEU A 385 9.41 -9.57 11.20
C LEU A 385 9.87 -9.20 12.61
N ASP A 386 9.25 -9.77 13.64
CA ASP A 386 9.67 -9.58 15.03
C ASP A 386 11.12 -10.01 15.23
N ARG A 387 11.51 -11.16 14.66
CA ARG A 387 12.90 -11.61 14.69
C ARG A 387 13.86 -10.68 13.95
N ILE A 388 13.47 -10.14 12.79
CA ILE A 388 14.28 -9.13 12.07
C ILE A 388 14.51 -7.91 12.96
N LEU A 389 13.48 -7.47 13.69
CA LEU A 389 13.58 -6.33 14.58
C LEU A 389 14.44 -6.62 15.82
N GLU A 390 14.36 -7.84 16.36
CA GLU A 390 15.18 -8.28 17.50
C GLU A 390 16.66 -8.47 17.13
N GLU A 391 16.94 -9.10 15.99
CA GLU A 391 18.30 -9.39 15.52
C GLU A 391 18.97 -8.18 14.85
N GLY A 392 18.19 -7.25 14.28
CA GLY A 392 18.68 -6.02 13.64
C GLY A 392 19.77 -6.29 12.61
N ASP A 393 20.93 -5.63 12.77
CA ASP A 393 22.10 -5.80 11.88
C ASP A 393 22.70 -7.22 11.93
N ALA A 394 22.28 -8.07 12.87
CA ALA A 394 22.69 -9.47 12.95
C ALA A 394 21.79 -10.41 12.14
N TYR A 395 20.59 -9.97 11.75
CA TYR A 395 19.66 -10.79 10.98
C TYR A 395 20.28 -11.21 9.65
N GLY A 396 20.12 -12.49 9.30
CA GLY A 396 20.67 -13.06 8.06
C GLY A 396 22.16 -13.35 8.09
N LYS A 397 22.88 -13.04 9.19
CA LYS A 397 24.27 -13.48 9.37
C LYS A 397 24.29 -14.99 9.64
N LEU A 398 24.99 -15.73 8.79
CA LEU A 398 25.23 -17.16 9.00
C LEU A 398 26.15 -17.36 10.20
N SER A 399 25.62 -17.94 11.28
CA SER A 399 26.43 -18.46 12.38
C SER A 399 26.93 -19.86 12.00
N GLN A 400 28.18 -19.97 11.55
CA GLN A 400 28.82 -21.29 11.39
C GLN A 400 29.69 -21.59 12.60
N GLU A 401 29.54 -22.79 13.18
CA GLU A 401 30.41 -23.27 14.27
C GLU A 401 31.90 -23.30 13.86
N LYS A 402 32.17 -23.43 12.55
CA LYS A 402 33.52 -23.37 11.96
C LYS A 402 33.53 -22.35 10.81
N PRO A 403 34.09 -21.15 11.00
CA PRO A 403 34.15 -20.16 9.95
C PRO A 403 35.02 -20.65 8.80
N VAL A 404 34.48 -20.62 7.58
CA VAL A 404 35.24 -20.89 6.36
C VAL A 404 35.80 -19.57 5.84
N LYS A 405 37.11 -19.50 5.63
CA LYS A 405 37.74 -18.34 4.99
C LYS A 405 37.49 -18.44 3.48
N LEU A 406 36.67 -17.54 2.95
CA LEU A 406 36.48 -17.35 1.52
C LEU A 406 37.35 -16.18 1.05
N ILE A 407 38.12 -16.40 -0.02
CA ILE A 407 38.87 -15.34 -0.70
C ILE A 407 38.12 -15.08 -1.99
N VAL A 408 37.59 -13.86 -2.12
CA VAL A 408 36.97 -13.38 -3.36
C VAL A 408 37.99 -12.47 -4.02
N GLU A 409 38.55 -12.91 -5.15
CA GLU A 409 39.51 -12.14 -5.93
C GLU A 409 38.76 -11.40 -7.03
N PHE A 410 38.82 -10.06 -7.00
CA PHE A 410 38.14 -9.21 -7.97
C PHE A 410 38.96 -7.94 -8.23
N GLY A 411 38.68 -7.27 -9.35
CA GLY A 411 39.29 -5.97 -9.61
C GLY A 411 40.80 -6.00 -9.82
N GLN A 412 41.27 -6.82 -10.78
CA GLN A 412 42.70 -6.92 -11.13
C GLN A 412 43.02 -6.23 -12.47
N PRO A 413 42.93 -4.89 -12.56
CA PRO A 413 43.32 -4.21 -13.77
C PRO A 413 44.83 -4.28 -13.94
N ASN A 414 45.27 -4.44 -15.19
CA ASN A 414 46.68 -4.35 -15.52
C ASN A 414 47.19 -2.92 -15.25
N THR A 415 48.18 -2.78 -14.37
CA THR A 415 48.73 -1.48 -13.94
C THR A 415 49.41 -0.68 -15.05
N HIS A 416 49.74 -1.30 -16.19
CA HIS A 416 50.35 -0.66 -17.36
C HIS A 416 49.34 -0.37 -18.48
N LYS A 417 48.04 -0.62 -18.24
CA LYS A 417 46.96 -0.33 -19.20
C LYS A 417 45.84 0.47 -18.53
N MET A 418 45.21 1.35 -19.29
CA MET A 418 44.06 2.11 -18.78
C MET A 418 42.91 1.16 -18.42
N PRO A 419 42.28 1.32 -17.25
CA PRO A 419 41.06 0.60 -16.92
C PRO A 419 39.95 0.90 -17.92
N HIS A 420 39.02 -0.04 -18.09
CA HIS A 420 37.86 0.10 -18.96
C HIS A 420 36.63 -0.45 -18.24
N ILE A 421 35.45 -0.26 -18.84
CA ILE A 421 34.15 -0.57 -18.21
C ILE A 421 34.02 -2.03 -17.71
N GLY A 422 34.74 -2.97 -18.32
CA GLY A 422 34.77 -4.37 -17.88
C GLY A 422 35.47 -4.56 -16.53
N HIS A 423 36.51 -3.77 -16.25
CA HIS A 423 37.12 -3.75 -14.92
C HIS A 423 36.18 -3.13 -13.89
N LEU A 424 35.47 -2.05 -14.26
CA LEU A 424 34.49 -1.41 -13.38
C LEU A 424 33.38 -2.39 -12.96
N PHE A 425 32.91 -3.23 -13.89
CA PHE A 425 31.95 -4.29 -13.56
C PHE A 425 32.51 -5.28 -12.53
N SER A 426 33.74 -5.78 -12.72
CA SER A 426 34.37 -6.69 -11.76
C SER A 426 34.63 -6.04 -10.40
N PHE A 427 34.96 -4.74 -10.37
CA PHE A 427 35.09 -3.99 -9.13
C PHE A 427 33.77 -3.89 -8.37
N ILE A 428 32.69 -3.48 -9.04
CA ILE A 428 31.38 -3.28 -8.41
C ILE A 428 30.79 -4.60 -7.91
N ILE A 429 30.82 -5.65 -8.73
CA ILE A 429 30.22 -6.93 -8.38
C ILE A 429 31.05 -7.68 -7.34
N GLY A 430 32.38 -7.58 -7.39
CA GLY A 430 33.24 -8.28 -6.44
C GLY A 430 33.30 -7.64 -5.06
N GLU A 431 33.07 -6.33 -4.96
CA GLU A 431 32.99 -5.61 -3.68
C GLU A 431 31.62 -5.76 -2.98
N SER A 432 30.56 -6.02 -3.75
CA SER A 432 29.19 -6.22 -3.25
C SER A 432 29.00 -7.59 -2.61
#